data_AF-A0A535SRA9-F1
#
_entry.id   AF-A0A535SRA9-F1
#
_cell.length_a   1.000
_cell.length_b   1.000
_cell.length_c   1.000
_cell.angle_alpha   90.00
_cell.angle_beta   90.00
_cell.angle_gamma   90.00
#
_symmetry.space_group_name_H-M   'P 1'
#
loop_
_entity.id
_entity.type
_entity.pdbx_description
1 polymer ?
#
loop_
_entity_poly.entity_id
_entity_poly.type
_entity_poly.pdbx_seq_one_letter_code
_entity_poly.pdbx_strand_id
1 'polypeptide(L)' 'MTGAGGIPGAGVSAVVMNVTATNTSSAGFFTVYPTGVTRPLASNLNWAAGVTVPNRVIVPVGSTGKV' A
#
# COMPACT_ATOMS: atom_id res chain seq x y z
N MET A 1 -2.09 18.45 -5.50
CA MET A 1 -0.70 18.27 -5.95
C MET A 1 -0.61 16.89 -6.57
N THR A 2 -0.17 16.86 -7.82
CA THR A 2 -0.12 15.73 -8.75
C THR A 2 1.35 15.28 -8.89
N GLY A 3 1.64 13.99 -8.65
CA GLY A 3 2.97 13.42 -8.86
C GLY A 3 4.03 13.78 -7.80
N ALA A 4 4.63 12.79 -7.15
CA ALA A 4 5.75 12.95 -6.23
C ALA A 4 6.92 12.06 -6.67
N GLY A 5 8.17 12.51 -6.48
CA GLY A 5 9.36 11.69 -6.77
C GLY A 5 9.57 11.33 -8.24
N GLY A 6 9.15 12.19 -9.17
CA GLY A 6 9.26 11.96 -10.62
C GLY A 6 8.10 11.17 -11.24
N ILE A 7 7.09 10.79 -10.44
CA ILE A 7 5.86 10.17 -10.96
C ILE A 7 5.03 11.23 -11.68
N PRO A 8 4.60 10.99 -12.93
CA PRO A 8 3.74 11.91 -13.66
C PRO A 8 2.45 12.24 -12.91
N GLY A 9 2.04 13.50 -13.01
CA GLY A 9 0.85 14.00 -12.33
C GLY A 9 -0.48 13.44 -12.84
N ALA A 10 -0.46 12.82 -14.02
CA ALA A 10 -1.60 12.19 -14.68
C ALA A 10 -1.11 11.00 -15.53
N GLY A 11 -2.03 10.12 -15.93
CA GLY A 11 -1.71 8.97 -16.79
C GLY A 11 -1.12 7.76 -16.06
N VAL A 12 -0.95 7.82 -14.74
CA VAL A 12 -0.50 6.69 -13.92
C VAL A 12 -1.73 5.96 -13.36
N SER A 13 -1.92 4.70 -13.75
CA SER A 13 -3.07 3.90 -13.31
C SER A 13 -2.82 3.17 -11.99
N ALA A 14 -1.59 2.74 -11.72
CA ALA A 14 -1.23 1.95 -10.55
C ALA A 14 0.27 2.04 -10.23
N VAL A 15 0.64 1.65 -9.02
CA VAL A 15 2.03 1.45 -8.59
C VAL A 15 2.21 0.03 -8.05
N VAL A 16 3.44 -0.47 -8.19
CA VAL A 16 3.88 -1.73 -7.57
C VAL A 16 4.77 -1.40 -6.38
N MET A 17 4.46 -1.99 -5.22
CA MET A 17 5.22 -1.78 -3.98
C MET A 17 5.64 -3.10 -3.36
N ASN A 18 6.80 -3.10 -2.70
CA ASN A 18 7.16 -4.15 -1.75
C ASN A 18 6.86 -3.64 -0.33
N VAL A 19 5.82 -4.17 0.29
CA VAL A 19 5.39 -3.82 1.65
C VAL A 19 5.94 -4.86 2.61
N THR A 20 6.62 -4.42 3.67
CA THR A 20 7.19 -5.33 4.67
C THR A 20 6.69 -4.95 6.06
N ALA A 21 6.04 -5.89 6.75
CA ALA A 21 5.82 -5.80 8.18
C ALA A 21 7.08 -6.31 8.89
N THR A 22 7.63 -5.54 9.82
CA THR A 22 8.84 -5.89 10.59
C THR A 22 8.70 -5.32 12.00
N ASN A 23 9.46 -5.88 12.95
CA ASN A 23 9.48 -5.44 14.35
C ASN A 23 8.07 -5.33 14.98
N THR A 24 7.19 -6.28 14.67
CA THR A 24 5.79 -6.27 15.10
C THR A 24 5.67 -6.86 16.51
N SER A 25 4.90 -6.23 17.40
CA SER A 25 4.68 -6.73 18.77
C SER A 25 3.42 -7.58 18.93
N SER A 26 2.52 -7.55 17.94
CA SER A 26 1.27 -8.31 17.90
C SER A 26 0.96 -8.77 16.47
N ALA A 27 0.07 -9.75 16.35
CA ALA A 27 -0.48 -10.16 15.05
C ALA A 27 -1.31 -9.03 14.42
N GLY A 28 -1.34 -8.97 13.10
CA GLY A 28 -2.03 -7.91 12.38
C GLY A 28 -2.02 -8.08 10.87
N PHE A 29 -2.51 -7.06 10.17
CA PHE A 29 -2.53 -7.02 8.72
C PHE A 29 -2.48 -5.61 8.16
N PHE A 30 -2.08 -5.51 6.89
CA PHE A 30 -2.17 -4.30 6.08
C PHE A 30 -3.22 -4.46 4.99
N THR A 31 -4.04 -3.43 4.81
CA THR A 31 -4.83 -3.19 3.60
C THR A 31 -4.22 -1.96 2.91
N VAL A 32 -3.79 -2.14 1.68
CA VAL A 32 -3.14 -1.12 0.84
C VAL A 32 -4.12 -0.74 -0.26
N TYR A 33 -4.47 0.54 -0.34
CA TYR A 33 -5.55 1.04 -1.20
C TYR A 33 -5.27 2.51 -1.55
N PRO A 34 -5.78 3.01 -2.68
CA PRO A 34 -5.60 4.41 -3.07
C PRO A 34 -6.30 5.38 -2.12
N THR A 35 -5.68 6.55 -1.93
CA THR A 35 -6.37 7.71 -1.35
C THR A 35 -7.65 8.07 -2.12
N GLY A 36 -8.65 8.58 -1.38
CA GLY A 36 -9.95 8.97 -1.96
C GLY A 36 -10.91 7.79 -2.14
N VAL A 37 -10.53 6.57 -1.76
CA VAL A 37 -11.39 5.39 -1.73
C VAL A 37 -11.60 4.94 -0.29
N THR A 38 -12.80 4.47 0.04
CA THR A 38 -13.07 3.83 1.34
C THR A 38 -12.20 2.59 1.48
N ARG A 39 -11.55 2.43 2.64
CA ARG A 39 -10.69 1.28 2.91
C ARG A 39 -11.44 -0.04 2.65
N PRO A 40 -10.92 -0.92 1.78
CA PRO A 40 -11.50 -2.24 1.56
C PRO A 40 -11.47 -3.11 2.83
N LEU A 41 -12.34 -4.12 2.88
CA LEU A 41 -12.31 -5.13 3.94
C LEU A 41 -11.19 -6.18 3.75
N ALA A 42 -10.66 -6.30 2.53
CA ALA A 42 -9.62 -7.27 2.20
C ALA A 42 -8.24 -6.85 2.71
N SER A 43 -7.46 -7.81 3.21
CA SER A 43 -6.05 -7.64 3.57
C SER A 43 -5.13 -7.94 2.38
N ASN A 44 -3.97 -7.29 2.31
CA ASN A 44 -2.88 -7.63 1.39
C ASN A 44 -1.74 -8.40 2.06
N LEU A 45 -1.43 -8.12 3.33
CA LEU A 45 -0.32 -8.75 4.06
C LEU A 45 -0.76 -9.00 5.48
N ASN A 46 -0.64 -10.25 5.95
CA ASN A 46 -0.97 -10.66 7.31
C ASN A 46 0.31 -11.16 8.00
N TRP A 47 0.43 -10.92 9.29
CA TRP A 47 1.59 -11.37 10.08
C TRP A 47 1.19 -11.82 11.48
N ALA A 48 2.02 -12.70 12.05
CA ALA A 48 2.05 -12.98 13.49
C ALA A 48 3.05 -12.05 14.20
N ALA A 49 2.95 -11.93 15.53
CA ALA A 49 3.86 -11.12 16.33
C ALA A 49 5.32 -11.56 16.14
N GLY A 50 6.23 -10.58 16.00
CA GLY A 50 7.68 -10.80 15.89
C GLY A 50 8.17 -11.31 14.54
N VAL A 51 7.28 -11.54 13.57
CA VAL A 51 7.66 -12.10 12.26
C VAL A 51 7.80 -10.98 11.23
N THR A 52 8.95 -10.93 10.57
CA THR A 52 9.16 -10.07 9.40
C THR A 52 8.60 -10.74 8.15
N VAL A 53 7.62 -10.10 7.51
CA VAL A 53 6.94 -10.63 6.31
C VAL A 53 6.91 -9.56 5.21
N PRO A 54 7.50 -9.80 4.03
CA PRO A 54 7.32 -8.96 2.85
C PRO A 54 6.16 -9.45 1.96
N ASN A 55 5.52 -8.54 1.23
CA ASN A 55 4.62 -8.85 0.13
C ASN A 55 4.70 -7.81 -1.00
N ARG A 56 4.59 -8.27 -2.25
CA ARG A 56 4.46 -7.40 -3.42
C ARG A 56 2.99 -7.07 -3.67
N VAL A 57 2.66 -5.79 -3.69
CA VAL A 57 1.30 -5.28 -3.88
C VAL A 57 1.23 -4.42 -5.13
N ILE A 58 0.18 -4.59 -5.92
CA ILE A 58 -0.18 -3.70 -7.03
C ILE A 58 -1.43 -2.93 -6.60
N VAL A 59 -1.37 -1.60 -6.63
CA VAL A 59 -2.47 -0.76 -6.14
C VAL A 59 -2.70 0.41 -7.09
N PRO A 60 -3.96 0.77 -7.38
CA PRO A 60 -4.26 1.98 -8.14
C PRO A 60 -3.68 3.22 -7.45
N VAL A 61 -3.45 4.27 -8.23
CA VAL A 61 -3.08 5.58 -7.67
C VAL A 61 -4.35 6.41 -7.48
N GLY A 62 -4.55 6.97 -6.30
CA GLY A 62 -5.68 7.86 -6.04
C GLY A 62 -5.61 9.14 -6.88
N SER A 63 -6.73 9.87 -6.98
CA SER A 63 -6.83 11.11 -7.78
C SER A 63 -5.83 12.21 -7.39
N THR A 64 -5.21 12.09 -6.21
CA THR A 64 -4.15 13.00 -5.73
C THR A 64 -2.73 12.44 -5.90
N GLY A 65 -2.55 11.35 -6.65
CA GLY A 65 -1.23 10.75 -6.88
C GLY A 65 -0.71 9.90 -5.72
N LYS A 66 -1.59 9.48 -4.79
CA LYS A 66 -1.21 8.82 -3.54
C LYS A 66 -1.92 7.49 -3.33
N VAL A 67 -1.20 6.56 -2.71
CA VAL A 67 -1.72 5.33 -2.11
C VAL A 67 -2.06 5.62 -0.66
#